data_AF-A0A7V9BJ00-F1
#
_entry.id   AF-A0A7V9BJ00-F1
#
_cell.length_a   1.000
_cell.length_b   1.000
_cell.length_c   1.000
_cell.angle_alpha   90.00
_cell.angle_beta   90.00
_cell.angle_gamma   90.00
#
_symmetry.space_group_name_H-M   'P 1'
#
loop_
_entity.id
_entity.type
_entity.pdbx_description
1 polymer ?
#
loop_
_entity_poly.entity_id
_entity_poly.type
_entity_poly.pdbx_seq_one_letter_code
_entity_poly.pdbx_strand_id
1 'polypeptide(L)'
;AHELTHVVQQGKANGPSLNRQPEEQLTRRQIARDNHLRRLAVWPREALDEWRSLSEGDRMTVVMYMIGNYGADFATQFNNNAKEKRRREPVTNVTNVNQTPQQLMQRGYRFVVTMGGIEKWVRPNGDEFWYIVPSQSRPPDNPPPGPQPPPPQPASNPPRYNPSADPVRLFGRERQVRAGATIMGQRGRAVQHEDGTIVLHPEGSNGHLIYRQSPGGSAYEFYGEDGEKVENVFIVVETDDVFGGTGAATP
;
A
#
# COMPACT_ATOMS: atom_id res chain seq x y z
N ALA A 1 27.42 78.23 -23.66
CA ALA A 1 27.68 76.78 -23.60
C ALA A 1 26.67 76.19 -22.62
N HIS A 2 25.69 75.43 -23.12
CA HIS A 2 24.74 74.71 -22.27
C HIS A 2 25.06 73.23 -22.40
N GLU A 3 25.44 72.60 -21.29
CA GLU A 3 25.79 71.18 -21.25
C GLU A 3 24.51 70.33 -21.16
N LEU A 4 24.39 69.36 -22.07
CA LEU A 4 23.35 68.34 -22.09
C LEU A 4 23.79 67.18 -21.19
N THR A 5 23.19 67.05 -20.01
CA THR A 5 23.41 65.89 -19.14
C THR A 5 22.47 64.76 -19.53
N HIS A 6 23.02 63.73 -20.18
CA HIS A 6 22.33 62.52 -20.58
C HIS A 6 22.13 61.60 -19.37
N VAL A 7 20.89 61.44 -18.90
CA VAL A 7 20.55 60.45 -17.86
C VAL A 7 20.26 59.11 -18.52
N VAL A 8 21.12 58.12 -18.26
CA VAL A 8 20.91 56.72 -18.66
C VAL A 8 20.08 56.03 -17.57
N GLN A 9 18.81 55.74 -17.85
CA GLN A 9 17.98 54.85 -17.02
C GLN A 9 18.34 53.39 -17.29
N GLN A 10 19.00 52.74 -16.34
CA GLN A 10 19.17 51.29 -16.31
C GLN A 10 17.82 50.62 -15.98
N GLY A 11 17.24 49.94 -16.96
CA GLY A 11 16.07 49.09 -16.78
C GLY A 11 16.40 47.86 -15.92
N LYS A 12 15.89 47.82 -14.68
CA LYS A 12 15.79 46.58 -13.90
C LYS A 12 14.68 45.72 -14.50
N ALA A 13 15.06 44.62 -15.14
CA ALA A 13 14.13 43.58 -15.56
C ALA A 13 13.50 42.93 -14.32
N ASN A 14 12.27 43.31 -14.00
CA ASN A 14 11.40 42.58 -13.07
C ASN A 14 10.98 41.27 -13.74
N GLY A 15 11.79 40.22 -13.57
CA GLY A 15 11.35 38.87 -13.86
C GLY A 15 10.15 38.53 -12.94
N PRO A 16 9.13 37.79 -13.44
CA PRO A 16 8.00 37.39 -12.63
C PRO A 16 8.51 36.60 -11.44
N SER A 17 8.38 37.18 -10.25
CA SER A 17 8.63 36.49 -8.99
C SER A 17 7.63 35.35 -8.94
N LEU A 18 8.07 34.13 -9.27
CA LEU A 18 7.35 32.90 -9.01
C LEU A 18 7.19 32.80 -7.50
N ASN A 19 6.12 33.42 -7.02
CA ASN A 19 5.62 33.34 -5.67
C ASN A 19 5.16 31.89 -5.49
N ARG A 20 6.13 30.99 -5.22
CA ARG A 20 5.85 29.62 -4.80
C ARG A 20 5.00 29.75 -3.56
N GLN A 21 3.69 29.55 -3.73
CA GLN A 21 2.80 29.44 -2.59
C GLN A 21 3.40 28.36 -1.69
N PRO A 22 3.59 28.66 -0.39
CA PRO A 22 4.12 27.67 0.52
C PRO A 22 3.20 26.45 0.43
N GLU A 23 3.75 25.31 0.06
CA GLU A 23 3.04 24.04 0.10
C GLU A 23 2.45 23.92 1.51
N GLU A 24 1.11 23.94 1.58
CA GLU A 24 0.38 23.98 2.83
C GLU A 24 0.58 22.62 3.52
N GLN A 25 1.65 22.52 4.31
CA GLN A 25 2.02 21.28 4.97
C GLN A 25 0.87 20.86 5.88
N LEU A 26 0.37 19.64 5.66
CA LEU A 26 -0.68 19.07 6.49
C LEU A 26 -0.26 19.12 7.95
N THR A 27 -1.13 19.68 8.78
CA THR A 27 -0.94 19.70 10.23
C THR A 27 -0.92 18.27 10.78
N ARG A 28 -0.20 18.03 11.87
CA ARG A 28 -0.20 16.72 12.56
C ARG A 28 -1.62 16.22 12.88
N ARG A 29 -2.55 17.12 13.18
CA ARG A 29 -3.95 16.81 13.44
C ARG A 29 -4.67 16.30 12.19
N GLN A 30 -4.40 16.88 11.02
CA GLN A 30 -4.94 16.41 9.75
C GLN A 30 -4.41 15.02 9.41
N ILE A 31 -3.11 14.78 9.59
CA ILE A 31 -2.49 13.45 9.37
C ILE A 31 -3.12 12.40 10.29
N ALA A 32 -3.29 12.70 11.58
CA ALA A 32 -3.91 11.79 12.53
C ALA A 32 -5.38 11.49 12.17
N ARG A 33 -6.13 12.51 11.75
CA ARG A 33 -7.51 12.35 11.27
C ARG A 33 -7.55 11.46 10.02
N ASP A 34 -6.69 11.72 9.03
CA ASP A 34 -6.61 10.93 7.79
C ASP A 34 -6.33 9.45 8.08
N ASN A 35 -5.33 9.17 8.91
CA ASN A 35 -4.97 7.82 9.33
C ASN A 35 -6.13 7.10 10.03
N HIS A 36 -6.86 7.82 10.88
CA HIS A 36 -8.05 7.28 11.54
C HIS A 36 -9.15 6.92 10.54
N LEU A 37 -9.47 7.80 9.58
CA LEU A 37 -10.48 7.52 8.56
C LEU A 37 -10.07 6.36 7.64
N ARG A 38 -8.79 6.25 7.30
CA ARG A 38 -8.25 5.09 6.56
C ARG A 38 -8.41 3.80 7.34
N ARG A 39 -8.10 3.82 8.64
CA ARG A 39 -8.30 2.65 9.52
C ARG A 39 -9.77 2.23 9.52
N LEU A 40 -10.71 3.16 9.70
CA LEU A 40 -12.14 2.85 9.68
C LEU A 40 -12.55 2.21 8.33
N ALA A 41 -11.99 2.69 7.22
CA ALA A 41 -12.26 2.12 5.91
C ALA A 41 -11.70 0.70 5.70
N VAL A 42 -10.73 0.24 6.50
CA VAL A 42 -10.23 -1.14 6.51
C VAL A 42 -11.06 -2.03 7.45
N TRP A 43 -11.76 -1.44 8.41
CA TRP A 43 -12.52 -2.16 9.43
C TRP A 43 -14.00 -1.73 9.45
N PRO A 44 -14.84 -2.28 8.55
CA PRO A 44 -16.25 -1.91 8.45
C PRO A 44 -17.03 -2.00 9.77
N ARG A 45 -16.68 -2.95 10.64
CA ARG A 45 -17.29 -3.04 11.97
C ARG A 45 -17.00 -1.79 12.81
N GLU A 46 -15.74 -1.41 12.95
CA GLU A 46 -15.32 -0.20 13.68
C GLU A 46 -15.95 1.05 13.06
N ALA A 47 -15.97 1.14 11.72
CA ALA A 47 -16.61 2.25 11.03
C ALA A 47 -18.11 2.36 11.34
N LEU A 48 -18.83 1.24 11.48
CA LEU A 48 -20.24 1.23 11.91
C LEU A 48 -20.41 1.63 13.38
N ASP A 49 -19.47 1.25 14.26
CA ASP A 49 -19.46 1.68 15.66
C ASP A 49 -19.35 3.20 15.77
N GLU A 50 -18.45 3.80 14.98
CA GLU A 50 -18.15 5.23 15.03
C GLU A 50 -18.99 6.09 14.07
N TRP A 51 -19.81 5.46 13.21
CA TRP A 51 -20.48 6.17 12.10
C TRP A 51 -21.25 7.41 12.55
N ARG A 52 -21.94 7.32 13.69
CA ARG A 52 -22.77 8.42 14.21
C ARG A 52 -21.96 9.59 14.76
N SER A 53 -20.73 9.37 15.23
CA SER A 53 -19.84 10.42 15.71
C SER A 53 -19.03 11.10 14.60
N LEU A 54 -18.90 10.47 13.44
CA LEU A 54 -18.23 11.06 12.28
C LEU A 54 -19.01 12.23 11.70
N SER A 55 -18.30 13.27 11.25
CA SER A 55 -18.89 14.34 10.44
C SER A 55 -19.33 13.82 9.07
N GLU A 56 -20.19 14.55 8.36
CA GLU A 56 -20.62 14.16 7.01
C GLU A 56 -19.45 14.03 6.03
N GLY A 57 -18.48 14.96 6.11
CA GLY A 57 -17.25 14.89 5.32
C GLY A 57 -16.41 13.66 5.64
N ASP A 58 -16.25 13.33 6.93
CA ASP A 58 -15.52 12.12 7.37
C ASP A 58 -16.17 10.83 6.86
N ARG A 59 -17.50 10.74 6.94
CA ARG A 59 -18.27 9.61 6.41
C ARG A 59 -18.04 9.41 4.92
N MET A 60 -18.05 10.51 4.15
CA MET A 60 -17.75 10.46 2.72
C MET A 60 -16.33 9.97 2.47
N THR A 61 -15.34 10.49 3.21
CA THR A 61 -13.94 10.05 3.10
C THR A 61 -13.77 8.56 3.40
N VAL A 62 -14.41 8.03 4.46
CA VAL A 62 -14.40 6.60 4.77
C VAL A 62 -14.99 5.77 3.62
N VAL A 63 -16.12 6.21 3.05
CA VAL A 63 -16.73 5.54 1.89
C VAL A 63 -15.78 5.55 0.68
N MET A 64 -15.12 6.67 0.40
CA MET A 64 -14.14 6.75 -0.71
C MET A 64 -12.95 5.79 -0.51
N TYR A 65 -12.44 5.66 0.72
CA TYR A 65 -11.40 4.67 1.00
C TYR A 65 -11.92 3.23 0.88
N MET A 66 -13.17 2.95 1.27
CA MET A 66 -13.76 1.63 1.06
C MET A 66 -13.95 1.30 -0.43
N ILE A 67 -14.23 2.29 -1.28
CA ILE A 67 -14.24 2.09 -2.75
C ILE A 67 -12.87 1.61 -3.22
N GLY A 68 -11.79 2.24 -2.76
CA GLY A 68 -10.42 1.85 -3.09
C GLY A 68 -10.03 0.45 -2.56
N ASN A 69 -10.47 0.10 -1.36
CA ASN A 69 -10.12 -1.18 -0.72
C ASN A 69 -10.96 -2.37 -1.22
N TYR A 70 -12.25 -2.16 -1.49
CA TYR A 70 -13.23 -3.24 -1.67
C TYR A 70 -14.12 -3.11 -2.92
N GLY A 71 -14.09 -1.96 -3.59
CA GLY A 71 -14.93 -1.63 -4.73
C GLY A 71 -16.21 -0.87 -4.39
N ALA A 72 -16.80 -0.24 -5.41
CA ALA A 72 -17.97 0.63 -5.29
C ALA A 72 -19.22 -0.06 -4.73
N ASP A 73 -19.49 -1.29 -5.13
CA ASP A 73 -20.65 -2.06 -4.66
C ASP A 73 -20.58 -2.33 -3.16
N PHE A 74 -19.39 -2.64 -2.65
CA PHE A 74 -19.15 -2.87 -1.23
C PHE A 74 -19.41 -1.58 -0.45
N ALA A 75 -18.81 -0.47 -0.88
CA ALA A 75 -18.95 0.83 -0.22
C ALA A 75 -20.40 1.34 -0.22
N THR A 76 -21.15 1.10 -1.31
CA THR A 76 -22.58 1.43 -1.42
C THR A 76 -23.41 0.65 -0.41
N GLN A 77 -23.20 -0.67 -0.33
CA GLN A 77 -23.88 -1.52 0.65
C GLN A 77 -23.53 -1.10 2.08
N PHE A 78 -22.26 -0.77 2.35
CA PHE A 78 -21.81 -0.29 3.65
C PHE A 78 -22.56 0.97 4.06
N ASN A 79 -22.59 1.98 3.18
CA ASN A 79 -23.28 3.25 3.44
C ASN A 79 -24.78 3.06 3.68
N ASN A 80 -25.42 2.12 2.97
CA ASN A 80 -26.82 1.77 3.19
C ASN A 80 -27.02 1.15 4.58
N ASN A 81 -26.21 0.15 4.95
CA ASN A 81 -26.26 -0.45 6.29
C ASN A 81 -26.02 0.57 7.41
N ALA A 82 -25.08 1.51 7.19
CA ALA A 82 -24.72 2.52 8.18
C ALA A 82 -25.84 3.55 8.43
N LYS A 83 -26.76 3.72 7.48
CA LYS A 83 -27.96 4.58 7.61
C LYS A 83 -29.13 3.89 8.29
N GLU A 84 -29.11 2.56 8.43
CA GLU A 84 -30.20 1.84 9.08
C GLU A 84 -30.29 2.21 10.58
N LYS A 85 -31.50 2.50 11.05
CA LYS A 85 -31.73 2.91 12.45
C LYS A 85 -31.45 1.79 13.45
N ARG A 86 -31.69 0.52 13.04
CA ARG A 86 -31.51 -0.67 13.87
C ARG A 86 -30.25 -1.41 13.41
N ARG A 87 -29.18 -1.23 14.15
CA ARG A 87 -27.94 -1.97 13.92
C ARG A 87 -28.17 -3.44 14.25
N ARG A 88 -27.87 -4.32 13.31
CA ARG A 88 -27.72 -5.75 13.60
C ARG A 88 -26.41 -5.95 14.34
N GLU A 89 -26.41 -6.81 15.34
CA GLU A 89 -25.15 -7.20 15.98
C GLU A 89 -24.27 -7.90 14.94
N PRO A 90 -23.05 -7.41 14.70
CA PRO A 90 -22.13 -8.01 13.74
C PRO A 90 -21.75 -9.40 14.23
N VAL A 91 -21.77 -10.38 13.32
CA VAL A 91 -21.37 -11.74 13.65
C VAL A 91 -19.88 -11.91 13.36
N THR A 92 -19.13 -12.39 14.36
CA THR A 92 -17.75 -12.84 14.18
C THR A 92 -17.72 -14.35 14.16
N ASN A 93 -17.26 -14.93 13.06
CA ASN A 93 -17.02 -16.37 12.94
C ASN A 93 -15.52 -16.63 12.77
N VAL A 94 -15.01 -17.59 13.53
CA VAL A 94 -13.63 -18.09 13.40
C VAL A 94 -13.73 -19.58 13.13
N THR A 95 -13.44 -20.01 11.90
CA THR A 95 -13.60 -21.43 11.54
C THR A 95 -12.88 -21.81 10.24
N ASN A 96 -12.41 -23.05 10.18
CA ASN A 96 -11.93 -23.71 8.96
C ASN A 96 -12.97 -24.62 8.33
N VAL A 97 -14.09 -24.81 9.02
CA VAL A 97 -14.99 -25.92 8.72
C VAL A 97 -15.91 -25.50 7.58
N ASN A 98 -15.73 -26.15 6.42
CA ASN A 98 -16.63 -26.12 5.26
C ASN A 98 -16.82 -24.75 4.57
N GLN A 99 -15.86 -23.84 4.68
CA GLN A 99 -15.86 -22.58 3.93
C GLN A 99 -14.55 -22.47 3.15
N THR A 100 -14.62 -22.36 1.82
CA THR A 100 -13.46 -21.96 1.01
C THR A 100 -13.45 -20.45 0.80
N PRO A 101 -12.29 -19.82 0.52
CA PRO A 101 -12.22 -18.40 0.14
C PRO A 101 -13.22 -18.03 -0.97
N GLN A 102 -13.40 -18.91 -1.95
CA GLN A 102 -14.36 -18.70 -3.05
C GLN A 102 -15.82 -18.68 -2.55
N GLN A 103 -16.17 -19.52 -1.58
CA GLN A 103 -17.49 -19.50 -0.95
C GLN A 103 -17.71 -18.23 -0.12
N LEU A 104 -16.68 -17.74 0.56
CA LEU A 104 -16.75 -16.46 1.28
C LEU A 104 -17.02 -15.31 0.30
N MET A 105 -16.30 -15.26 -0.83
CA MET A 105 -16.52 -14.25 -1.87
C MET A 105 -17.95 -14.29 -2.43
N GLN A 106 -18.49 -15.48 -2.70
CA GLN A 106 -19.88 -15.67 -3.16
C GLN A 106 -20.91 -15.17 -2.15
N ARG A 107 -20.60 -15.23 -0.84
CA ARG A 107 -21.43 -14.70 0.25
C ARG A 107 -21.25 -13.19 0.47
N GLY A 108 -20.44 -12.54 -0.37
CA GLY A 108 -20.19 -11.10 -0.31
C GLY A 108 -19.11 -10.68 0.68
N TYR A 109 -18.30 -11.63 1.20
CA TYR A 109 -17.10 -11.26 1.94
C TYR A 109 -16.01 -10.73 1.01
N ARG A 110 -15.13 -9.89 1.57
CA ARG A 110 -13.92 -9.38 0.93
C ARG A 110 -12.72 -9.64 1.83
N PHE A 111 -11.62 -10.06 1.21
CA PHE A 111 -10.36 -10.27 1.89
C PHE A 111 -9.82 -8.92 2.39
N VAL A 112 -9.22 -8.92 3.59
CA VAL A 112 -8.59 -7.74 4.18
C VAL A 112 -7.10 -7.94 4.33
N VAL A 113 -6.70 -8.97 5.08
CA VAL A 113 -5.30 -9.18 5.46
C VAL A 113 -5.09 -10.61 5.95
N THR A 114 -3.85 -11.09 5.88
CA THR A 114 -3.40 -12.34 6.51
C THR A 114 -2.49 -12.03 7.69
N MET A 115 -2.82 -12.55 8.87
CA MET A 115 -2.06 -12.35 10.11
C MET A 115 -1.82 -13.70 10.78
N GLY A 116 -0.56 -14.13 10.86
CA GLY A 116 -0.19 -15.39 11.54
C GLY A 116 -0.84 -16.65 10.96
N GLY A 117 -1.02 -16.71 9.64
CA GLY A 117 -1.72 -17.81 8.97
C GLY A 117 -3.25 -17.76 9.09
N ILE A 118 -3.80 -16.65 9.57
CA ILE A 118 -5.25 -16.41 9.63
C ILE A 118 -5.59 -15.29 8.66
N GLU A 119 -6.44 -15.58 7.68
CA GLU A 119 -7.01 -14.57 6.79
C GLU A 119 -8.24 -13.95 7.43
N LYS A 120 -8.33 -12.62 7.40
CA LYS A 120 -9.51 -11.87 7.80
C LYS A 120 -10.31 -11.44 6.58
N TRP A 121 -11.61 -11.70 6.65
CA TRP A 121 -12.60 -11.40 5.62
C TRP A 121 -13.74 -10.58 6.23
N VAL A 122 -14.26 -9.59 5.49
CA VAL A 122 -15.29 -8.65 5.99
C VAL A 122 -16.45 -8.49 5.02
N ARG A 123 -17.64 -8.18 5.54
CA ARG A 123 -18.82 -7.78 4.75
C ARG A 123 -19.19 -6.31 4.99
N PRO A 124 -19.98 -5.70 4.09
CA PRO A 124 -20.41 -4.31 4.22
C PRO A 124 -21.24 -4.01 5.48
N ASN A 125 -21.86 -5.03 6.09
CA ASN A 125 -22.64 -4.90 7.32
C ASN A 125 -21.80 -5.03 8.60
N GLY A 126 -20.48 -5.18 8.48
CA GLY A 126 -19.57 -5.36 9.61
C GLY A 126 -19.40 -6.80 10.09
N ASP A 127 -20.00 -7.80 9.42
CA ASP A 127 -19.69 -9.20 9.73
C ASP A 127 -18.22 -9.50 9.40
N GLU A 128 -17.59 -10.27 10.27
CA GLU A 128 -16.19 -10.68 10.13
C GLU A 128 -16.09 -12.20 10.09
N PHE A 129 -15.22 -12.69 9.21
CA PHE A 129 -14.88 -14.10 9.12
C PHE A 129 -13.37 -14.25 9.17
N TRP A 130 -12.90 -15.08 10.09
CA TRP A 130 -11.49 -15.40 10.27
C TRP A 130 -11.25 -16.84 9.81
N TYR A 131 -10.53 -16.97 8.70
CA TYR A 131 -10.22 -18.23 8.05
C TYR A 131 -8.80 -18.64 8.39
N ILE A 132 -8.61 -19.77 9.09
CA ILE A 132 -7.26 -20.25 9.39
C ILE A 132 -6.79 -21.00 8.15
N VAL A 133 -5.76 -20.48 7.50
CA VAL A 133 -5.16 -21.11 6.34
C VAL A 133 -4.58 -22.44 6.79
N PRO A 134 -5.04 -23.58 6.25
CA PRO A 134 -4.43 -24.85 6.57
C PRO A 134 -2.95 -24.73 6.20
N SER A 135 -2.07 -24.90 7.19
CA SER A 135 -0.64 -25.04 6.94
C SER A 135 -0.55 -26.16 5.91
N GLN A 136 -0.10 -25.86 4.69
CA GLN A 136 0.12 -26.91 3.70
C GLN A 136 0.98 -27.94 4.40
N SER A 137 0.39 -29.09 4.73
CA SER A 137 1.11 -30.18 5.34
C SER A 137 2.26 -30.45 4.40
N ARG A 138 3.47 -30.13 4.86
CA ARG A 138 4.72 -30.42 4.16
C ARG A 138 4.55 -31.84 3.62
N PRO A 139 4.77 -32.08 2.31
CA PRO A 139 4.67 -33.43 1.77
C PRO A 139 5.43 -34.36 2.71
N PRO A 140 4.87 -35.54 3.08
CA PRO A 140 5.57 -36.47 3.95
C PRO A 140 6.98 -36.66 3.39
N ASP A 141 7.99 -36.51 4.25
CA ASP A 141 9.39 -36.58 3.85
C ASP A 141 9.57 -37.77 2.91
N ASN A 142 10.01 -37.50 1.67
CA ASN A 142 10.39 -38.54 0.72
C ASN A 142 11.27 -39.58 1.46
N PRO A 143 11.19 -40.88 1.12
CA PRO A 143 12.00 -41.91 1.75
C PRO A 143 13.48 -41.49 1.78
N PRO A 144 14.24 -41.90 2.83
CA PRO A 144 15.55 -41.37 3.13
C PRO A 144 16.42 -41.31 1.86
N PRO A 145 16.99 -40.15 1.53
CA PRO A 145 17.88 -40.03 0.39
C PRO A 145 19.02 -41.04 0.56
N GLY A 146 19.35 -41.78 -0.49
CA GLY A 146 20.68 -42.41 -0.58
C GLY A 146 21.76 -41.34 -0.32
N PRO A 147 22.98 -41.73 0.09
CA PRO A 147 24.02 -40.84 0.62
C PRO A 147 24.07 -39.51 -0.13
N GLN A 148 23.49 -38.49 0.49
CA GLN A 148 23.38 -37.17 -0.11
C GLN A 148 24.77 -36.55 -0.15
N PRO A 149 25.19 -35.93 -1.27
CA PRO A 149 26.32 -35.02 -1.23
C PRO A 149 26.08 -33.98 -0.13
N PRO A 150 27.13 -33.49 0.55
CA PRO A 150 26.98 -32.56 1.65
C PRO A 150 26.03 -31.43 1.24
N PRO A 151 25.01 -31.11 2.06
CA PRO A 151 24.01 -30.14 1.68
C PRO A 151 24.72 -28.85 1.26
N PRO A 152 24.33 -28.23 0.12
CA PRO A 152 24.76 -26.87 -0.14
C PRO A 152 24.39 -26.07 1.10
N GLN A 153 25.40 -25.45 1.72
CA GLN A 153 25.20 -24.66 2.93
C GLN A 153 23.99 -23.76 2.70
N PRO A 154 23.00 -23.75 3.62
CA PRO A 154 21.86 -22.86 3.48
C PRO A 154 22.42 -21.49 3.16
N ALA A 155 21.97 -20.89 2.05
CA ALA A 155 22.26 -19.50 1.77
C ALA A 155 21.90 -18.77 3.06
N SER A 156 22.94 -18.31 3.75
CA SER A 156 22.86 -17.46 4.93
C SER A 156 21.71 -16.48 4.70
N ASN A 157 20.83 -16.33 5.71
CA ASN A 157 19.76 -15.33 5.82
C ASN A 157 19.68 -14.35 4.64
N PRO A 158 18.50 -14.12 4.01
CA PRO A 158 18.37 -13.19 2.90
C PRO A 158 19.22 -11.95 3.22
N PRO A 159 20.20 -11.61 2.37
CA PRO A 159 21.24 -10.67 2.73
C PRO A 159 20.56 -9.47 3.36
N ARG A 160 20.90 -9.16 4.63
CA ARG A 160 20.39 -7.97 5.29
C ARG A 160 20.57 -6.85 4.29
N TYR A 161 19.48 -6.20 3.92
CA TYR A 161 19.53 -5.13 2.94
C TYR A 161 20.48 -4.09 3.49
N ASN A 162 21.67 -4.03 2.90
CA ASN A 162 22.61 -2.99 3.20
C ASN A 162 22.29 -1.88 2.19
N PRO A 163 21.76 -0.72 2.62
CA PRO A 163 21.45 0.37 1.70
C PRO A 163 22.69 0.90 0.96
N SER A 164 23.90 0.54 1.41
CA SER A 164 25.16 0.81 0.71
C SER A 164 25.57 -0.27 -0.31
N ALA A 165 24.87 -1.41 -0.35
CA ALA A 165 25.12 -2.45 -1.35
C ALA A 165 24.52 -2.03 -2.69
N ASP A 166 25.24 -2.32 -3.77
CA ASP A 166 24.82 -2.02 -5.13
C ASP A 166 23.46 -2.69 -5.45
N PRO A 167 22.37 -1.91 -5.65
CA PRO A 167 21.04 -2.43 -5.94
C PRO A 167 21.03 -3.32 -7.19
N VAL A 168 21.93 -3.09 -8.15
CA VAL A 168 22.07 -3.89 -9.36
C VAL A 168 22.54 -5.31 -9.04
N ARG A 169 23.36 -5.48 -8.00
CA ARG A 169 23.80 -6.80 -7.55
C ARG A 169 22.71 -7.55 -6.80
N LEU A 170 21.80 -6.85 -6.13
CA LEU A 170 20.77 -7.45 -5.29
C LEU A 170 19.51 -7.83 -6.10
N PHE A 171 19.07 -6.96 -6.99
CA PHE A 171 17.78 -7.09 -7.69
C PHE A 171 17.93 -7.30 -9.20
N GLY A 172 19.17 -7.28 -9.71
CA GLY A 172 19.44 -7.28 -11.14
C GLY A 172 19.36 -5.88 -11.74
N ARG A 173 19.44 -5.79 -13.07
CA ARG A 173 19.52 -4.49 -13.75
C ARG A 173 18.23 -3.70 -13.57
N GLU A 174 18.36 -2.38 -13.56
CA GLU A 174 17.19 -1.49 -13.62
C GLU A 174 16.47 -1.73 -14.95
N ARG A 175 15.19 -2.12 -14.88
CA ARG A 175 14.35 -2.36 -16.04
C ARG A 175 13.57 -1.11 -16.42
N GLN A 176 13.05 -0.39 -15.43
CA GLN A 176 12.24 0.80 -15.66
C GLN A 176 12.39 1.81 -14.52
N VAL A 177 12.43 3.09 -14.88
CA VAL A 177 12.55 4.18 -13.93
C VAL A 177 11.42 5.17 -14.18
N ARG A 178 10.65 5.48 -13.14
CA ARG A 178 9.63 6.54 -13.16
C ARG A 178 10.03 7.63 -12.17
N ALA A 179 10.39 8.80 -12.70
CA ALA A 179 10.61 9.99 -11.90
C ALA A 179 9.27 10.69 -11.57
N GLY A 180 9.21 11.38 -10.43
CA GLY A 180 8.02 12.12 -10.01
C GLY A 180 6.88 11.25 -9.48
N ALA A 181 7.17 10.01 -9.08
CA ALA A 181 6.18 9.15 -8.42
C ALA A 181 5.77 9.76 -7.07
N THR A 182 4.47 9.77 -6.77
CA THR A 182 3.98 10.16 -5.45
C THR A 182 4.08 8.95 -4.51
N ILE A 183 4.98 9.01 -3.54
CA ILE A 183 5.26 7.97 -2.55
C ILE A 183 4.89 8.55 -1.17
N MET A 184 3.84 8.03 -0.54
CA MET A 184 3.36 8.51 0.76
C MET A 184 3.11 10.03 0.82
N GLY A 185 2.65 10.63 -0.30
CA GLY A 185 2.40 12.07 -0.41
C GLY A 185 3.63 12.92 -0.72
N GLN A 186 4.81 12.30 -0.87
CA GLN A 186 6.04 12.98 -1.30
C GLN A 186 6.36 12.62 -2.75
N ARG A 187 6.97 13.53 -3.51
CA ARG A 187 7.55 13.18 -4.80
C ARG A 187 8.74 12.24 -4.60
N GLY A 188 9.06 11.46 -5.61
CA GLY A 188 10.23 10.60 -5.60
C GLY A 188 10.43 9.83 -6.90
N ARG A 189 11.27 8.81 -6.85
CA ARG A 189 11.62 7.95 -7.98
C ARG A 189 11.22 6.51 -7.66
N ALA A 190 10.54 5.84 -8.59
CA ALA A 190 10.30 4.40 -8.54
C ALA A 190 11.22 3.71 -9.56
N VAL A 191 11.91 2.65 -9.14
CA VAL A 191 12.80 1.84 -9.98
C VAL A 191 12.31 0.40 -9.95
N GLN A 192 11.93 -0.15 -11.09
CA GLN A 192 11.64 -1.58 -11.23
C GLN A 192 12.89 -2.30 -11.72
N HIS A 193 13.25 -3.40 -11.08
CA HIS A 193 14.38 -4.27 -11.44
C HIS A 193 13.92 -5.51 -12.22
N GLU A 194 14.88 -6.21 -12.83
CA GLU A 194 14.63 -7.43 -13.62
C GLU A 194 13.92 -8.54 -12.84
N ASP A 195 14.18 -8.68 -11.54
CA ASP A 195 13.54 -9.67 -10.68
C ASP A 195 12.10 -9.29 -10.25
N GLY A 196 11.59 -8.15 -10.74
CA GLY A 196 10.26 -7.62 -10.41
C GLY A 196 10.23 -6.78 -9.13
N THR A 197 11.35 -6.61 -8.43
CA THR A 197 11.46 -5.73 -7.26
C THR A 197 11.25 -4.27 -7.69
N ILE A 198 10.47 -3.53 -6.91
CA ILE A 198 10.29 -2.09 -7.09
C ILE A 198 10.96 -1.38 -5.90
N VAL A 199 11.90 -0.50 -6.16
CA VAL A 199 12.53 0.35 -5.15
C VAL A 199 11.98 1.76 -5.29
N LEU A 200 11.42 2.29 -4.21
CA LEU A 200 10.89 3.64 -4.13
C LEU A 200 11.88 4.52 -3.36
N HIS A 201 12.23 5.65 -3.96
CA HIS A 201 13.13 6.66 -3.42
C HIS A 201 12.35 7.96 -3.20
N PRO A 202 11.78 8.20 -2.02
CA PRO A 202 11.13 9.47 -1.70
C PRO A 202 12.15 10.62 -1.76
N GLU A 203 11.79 11.71 -2.42
CA GLU A 203 12.63 12.90 -2.53
C GLU A 203 12.82 13.54 -1.16
N GLY A 204 14.07 13.84 -0.80
CA GLY A 204 14.42 14.39 0.52
C GLY A 204 14.48 13.34 1.65
N SER A 205 14.30 12.05 1.34
CA SER A 205 14.56 10.95 2.26
C SER A 205 15.89 10.27 1.91
N ASN A 206 16.63 9.83 2.93
CA ASN A 206 17.76 8.93 2.76
C ASN A 206 17.32 7.46 2.68
N GLY A 207 16.02 7.20 2.88
CA GLY A 207 15.45 5.88 2.94
C GLY A 207 14.95 5.38 1.59
N HIS A 208 14.89 4.06 1.47
CA HIS A 208 14.34 3.38 0.31
C HIS A 208 13.23 2.46 0.78
N LEU A 209 12.08 2.47 0.11
CA LEU A 209 11.06 1.45 0.32
C LEU A 209 11.24 0.41 -0.76
N ILE A 210 11.55 -0.82 -0.35
CA ILE A 210 11.65 -1.94 -1.27
C ILE A 210 10.33 -2.66 -1.28
N TYR A 211 9.83 -2.92 -2.48
CA TYR A 211 8.64 -3.70 -2.75
C TYR A 211 9.09 -4.96 -3.49
N ARG A 212 8.70 -6.12 -2.97
CA ARG A 212 8.88 -7.39 -3.64
C ARG A 212 7.56 -8.12 -3.67
N GLN A 213 7.15 -8.58 -4.85
CA GLN A 213 5.98 -9.45 -4.97
C GLN A 213 6.35 -10.79 -4.32
N SER A 214 5.63 -11.16 -3.26
CA SER A 214 5.80 -12.48 -2.65
C SER A 214 5.55 -13.60 -3.67
N PRO A 215 6.14 -14.80 -3.50
CA PRO A 215 5.94 -15.94 -4.41
C PRO A 215 4.47 -16.34 -4.64
N GLY A 216 3.55 -15.90 -3.77
CA GLY A 216 2.10 -16.09 -3.92
C GLY A 216 1.34 -14.90 -4.53
N GLY A 217 2.02 -13.81 -4.89
CA GLY A 217 1.44 -12.65 -5.56
C GLY A 217 0.60 -11.70 -4.70
N SER A 218 0.41 -11.98 -3.41
CA SER A 218 -0.64 -11.33 -2.58
C SER A 218 -0.14 -10.39 -1.49
N ALA A 219 1.17 -10.36 -1.20
CA ALA A 219 1.72 -9.57 -0.11
C ALA A 219 3.02 -8.86 -0.49
N TYR A 220 3.17 -7.65 0.03
CA TYR A 220 4.35 -6.79 -0.08
C TYR A 220 5.04 -6.69 1.28
N GLU A 221 6.37 -6.76 1.28
CA GLU A 221 7.18 -6.59 2.48
C GLU A 221 7.90 -5.26 2.40
N PHE A 222 7.93 -4.52 3.52
CA PHE A 222 8.60 -3.23 3.62
C PHE A 222 9.83 -3.39 4.49
N TYR A 223 10.91 -2.75 4.08
CA TYR A 223 12.16 -2.75 4.84
C TYR A 223 12.59 -1.31 5.08
N GLY A 224 12.99 -1.01 6.32
CA GLY A 224 13.56 0.28 6.72
C GLY A 224 15.02 0.42 6.28
N GLU A 225 15.62 1.58 6.60
CA GLU A 225 17.04 1.87 6.32
C GLU A 225 18.00 0.88 7.00
N ASP A 226 17.61 0.33 8.15
CA ASP A 226 18.35 -0.67 8.92
C ASP A 226 18.15 -2.11 8.40
N GLY A 227 17.34 -2.29 7.36
CA GLY A 227 16.96 -3.58 6.83
C GLY A 227 15.98 -4.33 7.74
N GLU A 228 15.41 -3.68 8.76
CA GLU A 228 14.33 -4.26 9.55
C GLU A 228 13.02 -4.21 8.77
N LYS A 229 12.22 -5.26 8.89
CA LYS A 229 10.91 -5.34 8.26
C LYS A 229 9.98 -4.35 8.95
N VAL A 230 9.45 -3.39 8.21
CA VAL A 230 8.45 -2.45 8.71
C VAL A 230 7.08 -3.11 8.60
N GLU A 231 6.52 -3.50 9.74
CA GLU A 231 5.15 -4.01 9.79
C GLU A 231 4.14 -2.86 9.69
N ASN A 232 3.00 -3.10 9.01
CA ASN A 232 1.87 -2.17 8.89
C ASN A 232 2.09 -0.89 8.04
N VAL A 233 2.87 -0.97 6.95
CA VAL A 233 2.89 0.11 5.96
C VAL A 233 1.73 -0.08 4.97
N PHE A 234 0.78 0.85 5.01
CA PHE A 234 -0.28 0.94 4.00
C PHE A 234 0.19 1.90 2.89
N ILE A 235 0.56 1.36 1.73
CA ILE A 235 0.83 2.18 0.54
C ILE A 235 -0.40 2.14 -0.35
N VAL A 236 -1.01 3.32 -0.56
CA VAL A 236 -1.85 3.53 -1.74
C VAL A 236 -0.90 3.79 -2.89
N VAL A 237 -0.55 2.72 -3.61
CA VAL A 237 -0.02 2.87 -4.96
C VAL A 237 -1.28 3.01 -5.82
N GLU A 238 -1.51 4.17 -6.42
CA GLU A 238 -2.45 4.26 -7.55
C GLU A 238 -1.83 3.44 -8.70
N THR A 239 -2.08 2.14 -8.70
CA THR A 239 -1.42 1.16 -9.57
C THR A 239 -1.82 1.30 -11.03
N ASP A 240 -2.90 2.03 -11.33
CA ASP A 240 -3.36 2.24 -12.70
C ASP A 240 -2.35 3.01 -13.55
N ASP A 241 -1.30 3.57 -12.95
CA ASP A 241 -0.41 4.48 -13.68
C ASP A 241 1.10 4.25 -13.49
N VAL A 242 1.55 3.33 -12.62
CA VAL A 242 3.00 3.25 -12.30
C VAL A 242 3.83 2.51 -13.35
N PHE A 243 3.38 1.35 -13.84
CA PHE A 243 4.10 0.57 -14.86
C PHE A 243 3.15 -0.17 -15.82
N GLY A 244 1.99 0.43 -16.14
CA GLY A 244 0.88 -0.15 -16.91
C GLY A 244 1.28 -1.29 -17.84
N GLY A 245 0.94 -2.52 -17.44
CA GLY A 245 1.07 -3.69 -18.29
C GLY A 245 0.04 -3.60 -19.40
N THR A 246 0.48 -3.31 -20.61
CA THR A 246 -0.29 -3.60 -21.81
C THR A 246 -0.58 -5.10 -21.80
N GLY A 247 -1.85 -5.45 -21.65
CA GLY A 247 -2.32 -6.81 -21.90
C GLY A 247 -1.86 -7.22 -23.30
N ALA A 248 -1.10 -8.30 -23.38
CA ALA A 248 -0.76 -8.93 -24.62
C ALA A 248 -2.06 -9.43 -25.26
N ALA A 249 -2.55 -8.71 -26.27
CA ALA A 249 -3.40 -9.31 -27.27
C ALA A 249 -2.57 -10.42 -27.95
N THR A 250 -3.01 -11.66 -27.79
CA THR A 250 -2.48 -12.81 -28.53
C THR A 250 -3.65 -13.38 -29.35
N PRO A 251 -3.35 -13.91 -30.54
CA PRO A 251 -3.76 -13.40 -31.84
C PRO A 251 -5.25 -13.51 -32.16
#